data_AF-A0A496XEE8-F1
#
_entry.id   AF-A0A496XEE8-F1
#
_cell.length_a   1.000
_cell.length_b   1.000
_cell.length_c   1.000
_cell.angle_alpha   90.00
_cell.angle_beta   90.00
_cell.angle_gamma   90.00
#
_symmetry.space_group_name_H-M   'P 1'
#
loop_
_entity.id
_entity.type
_entity.pdbx_description
1 polymer ?
#
loop_
_entity_poly.entity_id
_entity_poly.type
_entity_poly.pdbx_seq_one_letter_code
_entity_poly.pdbx_strand_id
1 'polypeptide(L)'
;TSDALFGGIGAFLVFVPQIFVLTFVIGLLEDSGYMARAALICHKPLRVFGLTGKSFIPMLSGVACAIPAIYAARAIDSPRKRLLTYMAIPLMPCSARLPVYTLLIAAFIPSGTTLGGLVGWQGLAMFVIYFFGMFCGLLVTAVVSRTSKDHYTDLPFVLELPPYRVPGLQPLLRNAWNRSKHFVTKAGKIIFTVTLVVWCLGYFPNYGADLGASWLGQIGRVIEPLFAPLGLDWRYGVAIFTSFLAREVFVGTLGTIFGIENADENMTPLVEQIQSSDMTIGSGVALLVFFAIALQCVSTMAILAKESGSGSLAIKMFAAYFLIAYIAALAVYQLAGLLV
;
A
#
# COMPACT_ATOMS: atom_id res chain seq x y z
N THR A 1 21.01 -15.87 -15.04
CA THR A 1 20.50 -14.71 -15.82
C THR A 1 19.12 -14.98 -16.41
N SER A 2 18.83 -16.19 -16.89
CA SER A 2 17.46 -16.63 -17.22
C SER A 2 16.52 -16.54 -16.01
N ASP A 3 16.95 -17.00 -14.84
CA ASP A 3 16.07 -17.10 -13.67
C ASP A 3 15.62 -15.76 -13.08
N ALA A 4 16.43 -14.70 -13.21
CA ALA A 4 16.07 -13.38 -12.70
C ALA A 4 14.93 -12.73 -13.51
N LEU A 5 14.93 -12.90 -14.83
CA LEU A 5 13.90 -12.31 -15.70
C LEU A 5 12.59 -13.12 -15.63
N PHE A 6 12.69 -14.46 -15.62
CA PHE A 6 11.52 -15.34 -15.49
C PHE A 6 10.93 -15.31 -14.07
N GLY A 7 11.77 -15.21 -13.03
CA GLY A 7 11.33 -15.05 -11.65
C GLY A 7 10.57 -13.74 -11.42
N GLY A 8 11.05 -12.62 -11.97
CA GLY A 8 10.35 -11.33 -11.88
C GLY A 8 8.97 -11.32 -12.57
N ILE A 9 8.82 -12.03 -13.69
CA ILE A 9 7.51 -12.19 -14.36
C ILE A 9 6.61 -13.16 -13.57
N GLY A 10 7.19 -14.22 -13.00
CA GLY A 10 6.49 -15.18 -12.14
C GLY A 10 5.84 -14.50 -10.93
N ALA A 11 6.63 -13.74 -10.16
CA ALA A 11 6.16 -13.01 -8.98
C ALA A 11 4.99 -12.05 -9.30
N PHE A 12 5.02 -11.41 -10.47
CA PHE A 12 3.92 -10.56 -10.96
C PHE A 12 2.65 -11.36 -11.30
N LEU A 13 2.77 -12.50 -11.96
CA LEU A 13 1.63 -13.30 -12.42
C LEU A 13 0.82 -13.92 -11.28
N VAL A 14 1.43 -14.16 -10.11
CA VAL A 14 0.75 -14.66 -8.90
C VAL A 14 -0.38 -13.74 -8.44
N PHE A 15 -0.31 -12.43 -8.76
CA PHE A 15 -1.35 -11.47 -8.39
C PHE A 15 -2.59 -11.51 -9.30
N VAL A 16 -2.49 -12.09 -10.50
CA VAL A 16 -3.60 -12.09 -11.47
C VAL A 16 -4.81 -12.88 -10.95
N PRO A 17 -4.66 -14.11 -10.40
CA PRO A 17 -5.76 -14.83 -9.76
C PRO A 17 -6.35 -14.08 -8.56
N GLN A 18 -5.50 -13.46 -7.74
CA GLN A 18 -5.95 -12.73 -6.56
C GLN A 18 -6.80 -11.50 -6.91
N ILE A 19 -6.38 -10.72 -7.92
CA ILE A 19 -7.16 -9.59 -8.44
C ILE A 19 -8.47 -10.05 -9.07
N PHE A 20 -8.45 -11.18 -9.77
CA PHE A 20 -9.65 -11.76 -10.37
C PHE A 20 -10.70 -12.09 -9.30
N VAL A 21 -10.31 -12.87 -8.28
CA VAL A 21 -11.21 -13.27 -7.18
C VAL A 21 -11.73 -12.05 -6.43
N LEU A 22 -10.86 -11.09 -6.12
CA LEU A 22 -11.23 -9.89 -5.40
C LEU A 22 -12.23 -9.02 -6.17
N THR A 23 -11.98 -8.81 -7.47
CA THR A 23 -12.88 -8.03 -8.34
C THR A 23 -14.23 -8.73 -8.51
N PHE A 24 -14.21 -10.07 -8.60
CA PHE A 24 -15.42 -10.88 -8.66
C PHE A 24 -16.26 -10.74 -7.38
N VAL A 25 -15.66 -10.85 -6.19
CA VAL A 25 -16.37 -10.71 -4.92
C VAL A 25 -16.91 -9.30 -4.73
N ILE A 26 -16.14 -8.25 -5.06
CA ILE A 26 -16.61 -6.86 -4.96
C ILE A 26 -17.80 -6.63 -5.90
N GLY A 27 -17.72 -7.11 -7.15
CA GLY A 27 -18.84 -7.00 -8.09
C GLY A 27 -20.09 -7.76 -7.62
N LEU A 28 -19.93 -8.90 -6.95
CA LEU A 28 -21.04 -9.67 -6.39
C LEU A 28 -21.78 -8.86 -5.32
N LEU A 29 -21.04 -8.17 -4.46
CA LEU A 29 -21.58 -7.31 -3.41
C LEU A 29 -22.23 -6.03 -3.96
N GLU A 30 -21.73 -5.53 -5.09
CA GLU A 30 -22.27 -4.35 -5.77
C GLU A 30 -23.59 -4.68 -6.48
N ASP A 31 -23.61 -5.72 -7.32
CA ASP A 31 -24.78 -6.14 -8.10
C ASP A 31 -25.93 -6.69 -7.24
N SER A 32 -25.63 -7.22 -6.04
CA SER A 32 -26.63 -7.68 -5.07
C SER A 32 -27.32 -6.56 -4.29
N GLY A 33 -26.82 -5.32 -4.39
CA GLY A 33 -27.34 -4.17 -3.64
C GLY A 33 -26.88 -4.11 -2.18
N TYR A 34 -25.98 -5.00 -1.73
CA TYR A 34 -25.39 -4.92 -0.40
C TYR A 34 -24.57 -3.65 -0.19
N MET A 35 -23.85 -3.20 -1.21
CA MET A 35 -23.05 -1.96 -1.14
C MET A 35 -23.89 -0.72 -0.81
N ALA A 36 -25.10 -0.62 -1.37
CA ALA A 36 -26.00 0.50 -1.09
C ALA A 36 -26.49 0.52 0.37
N ARG A 37 -26.72 -0.65 0.97
CA ARG A 37 -27.08 -0.76 2.39
C ARG A 37 -25.89 -0.52 3.32
N ALA A 38 -24.73 -1.04 2.96
CA ALA A 38 -23.49 -0.78 3.71
C ALA A 38 -23.18 0.73 3.74
N ALA A 39 -23.37 1.43 2.63
CA ALA A 39 -23.23 2.89 2.57
C ALA A 39 -24.17 3.62 3.54
N LEU A 40 -25.42 3.14 3.72
CA LEU A 40 -26.37 3.72 4.69
C LEU A 40 -25.94 3.49 6.14
N ILE A 41 -25.50 2.28 6.47
CA ILE A 41 -25.01 1.94 7.83
C ILE A 41 -23.76 2.76 8.16
N CYS A 42 -22.83 2.86 7.21
CA CYS A 42 -21.58 3.60 7.37
C CYS A 42 -21.75 5.13 7.26
N HIS A 43 -22.93 5.63 6.90
CA HIS A 43 -23.16 7.07 6.76
C HIS A 43 -22.92 7.83 8.08
N LYS A 44 -23.45 7.33 9.19
CA LYS A 44 -23.34 8.00 10.50
C LYS A 44 -21.89 8.13 11.00
N PRO A 45 -21.05 7.07 11.02
CA PRO A 45 -19.65 7.21 11.42
C PRO A 45 -18.84 8.07 10.43
N LEU A 46 -19.04 7.90 9.12
CA LEU A 46 -18.30 8.67 8.10
C LEU A 46 -18.61 10.16 8.11
N ARG A 47 -19.84 10.55 8.46
CA ARG A 47 -20.24 11.96 8.57
C ARG A 47 -19.42 12.71 9.63
N VAL A 48 -18.98 12.04 10.70
CA VAL A 48 -18.13 12.64 11.74
C VAL A 48 -16.78 13.10 11.18
N PHE A 49 -16.28 12.39 10.16
CA PHE A 49 -15.02 12.67 9.48
C PHE A 49 -15.18 13.58 8.24
N GLY A 50 -16.40 14.05 7.96
CA GLY A 50 -16.71 14.91 6.80
C GLY A 50 -16.93 14.14 5.49
N LEU A 51 -17.14 12.83 5.55
CA LEU A 51 -17.39 11.96 4.40
C LEU A 51 -18.89 11.60 4.27
N THR A 52 -19.27 11.06 3.11
CA THR A 52 -20.61 10.49 2.87
C THR A 52 -20.61 8.97 2.95
N GLY A 53 -21.77 8.37 3.19
CA GLY A 53 -21.95 6.92 3.09
C GLY A 53 -21.48 6.34 1.74
N LYS A 54 -21.64 7.09 0.64
CA LYS A 54 -21.13 6.74 -0.71
C LYS A 54 -19.60 6.58 -0.75
N SER A 55 -18.85 7.22 0.16
CA SER A 55 -17.39 7.09 0.27
C SER A 55 -16.94 5.74 0.83
N PHE A 56 -17.82 4.99 1.49
CA PHE A 56 -17.51 3.64 2.00
C PHE A 56 -17.15 2.67 0.86
N ILE A 57 -17.87 2.74 -0.27
CA ILE A 57 -17.68 1.81 -1.40
C ILE A 57 -16.25 1.93 -1.99
N PRO A 58 -15.76 3.15 -2.32
CA PRO A 58 -14.36 3.34 -2.70
C PRO A 58 -13.36 2.94 -1.61
N MET A 59 -13.62 3.26 -0.34
CA MET A 59 -12.68 2.97 0.75
C MET A 59 -12.50 1.47 0.97
N LEU A 60 -13.59 0.69 0.92
CA LEU A 60 -13.54 -0.78 0.97
C LEU A 60 -12.75 -1.34 -0.22
N SER A 61 -12.99 -0.80 -1.42
CA SER A 61 -12.20 -1.15 -2.61
C SER A 61 -10.72 -0.75 -2.47
N GLY A 62 -10.40 0.26 -1.67
CA GLY A 62 -9.02 0.72 -1.41
C GLY A 62 -8.18 -0.28 -0.62
N VAL A 63 -8.81 -1.04 0.28
CA VAL A 63 -8.17 -2.16 1.02
C VAL A 63 -7.73 -3.27 0.06
N ALA A 64 -8.46 -3.42 -1.04
CA ALA A 64 -8.09 -4.28 -2.14
C ALA A 64 -6.97 -3.64 -2.98
N CYS A 65 -7.26 -2.53 -3.65
CA CYS A 65 -6.31 -1.79 -4.47
C CYS A 65 -6.77 -0.33 -4.63
N ALA A 66 -5.84 0.61 -4.53
CA ALA A 66 -6.14 2.04 -4.64
C ALA A 66 -6.62 2.44 -6.05
N ILE A 67 -6.21 1.73 -7.11
CA ILE A 67 -6.59 2.04 -8.49
C ILE A 67 -8.11 1.96 -8.74
N PRO A 68 -8.78 0.79 -8.57
CA PRO A 68 -10.23 0.70 -8.76
C PRO A 68 -11.00 1.56 -7.76
N ALA A 69 -10.46 1.75 -6.54
CA ALA A 69 -11.05 2.63 -5.54
C ALA A 69 -11.16 4.09 -6.01
N ILE A 70 -10.09 4.63 -6.61
CA ILE A 70 -10.12 6.01 -7.14
C ILE A 70 -11.14 6.12 -8.29
N TYR A 71 -11.27 5.11 -9.16
CA TYR A 71 -12.33 5.11 -10.18
C TYR A 71 -13.73 5.04 -9.57
N ALA A 72 -13.94 4.22 -8.53
CA ALA A 72 -15.23 4.07 -7.86
C ALA A 72 -15.67 5.36 -7.15
N ALA A 73 -14.74 6.20 -6.71
CA ALA A 73 -15.05 7.48 -6.09
C ALA A 73 -15.73 8.49 -7.04
N ARG A 74 -15.83 8.21 -8.35
CA ARG A 74 -16.68 8.97 -9.29
C ARG A 74 -18.17 8.93 -8.94
N ALA A 75 -18.62 7.89 -8.24
CA ALA A 75 -20.00 7.76 -7.79
C ALA A 75 -20.39 8.78 -6.69
N ILE A 76 -19.44 9.55 -6.18
CA ILE A 76 -19.67 10.61 -5.19
C ILE A 76 -20.01 11.91 -5.94
N ASP A 77 -21.22 12.41 -5.72
CA ASP A 77 -21.76 13.58 -6.44
C ASP A 77 -21.00 14.87 -6.09
N SER A 78 -20.70 15.08 -4.81
CA SER A 78 -20.03 16.29 -4.35
C SER A 78 -18.52 16.24 -4.62
N PRO A 79 -17.94 17.22 -5.34
CA PRO A 79 -16.52 17.21 -5.68
C PRO A 79 -15.61 17.29 -4.45
N ARG A 80 -16.03 17.99 -3.38
CA ARG A 80 -15.28 18.06 -2.12
C ARG A 80 -15.15 16.69 -1.45
N LYS A 81 -16.26 15.97 -1.26
CA LYS A 81 -16.22 14.64 -0.61
C LYS A 81 -15.52 13.62 -1.50
N ARG A 82 -15.61 13.78 -2.82
CA ARG A 82 -14.83 12.98 -3.78
C ARG A 82 -13.34 13.21 -3.57
N LEU A 83 -12.90 14.46 -3.45
CA LEU A 83 -11.49 14.80 -3.18
C LEU A 83 -11.02 14.28 -1.81
N LEU A 84 -11.83 14.44 -0.76
CA LEU A 84 -11.54 13.87 0.56
C LEU A 84 -11.41 12.34 0.51
N THR A 85 -12.24 11.68 -0.30
CA THR A 85 -12.15 10.23 -0.51
C THR A 85 -10.87 9.86 -1.27
N TYR A 86 -10.45 10.66 -2.27
CA TYR A 86 -9.15 10.48 -2.94
C TYR A 86 -7.96 10.60 -1.99
N MET A 87 -8.06 11.43 -0.95
CA MET A 87 -7.04 11.55 0.10
C MET A 87 -7.06 10.35 1.07
N ALA A 88 -8.24 9.81 1.37
CA ALA A 88 -8.38 8.66 2.27
C ALA A 88 -7.88 7.34 1.64
N ILE A 89 -8.14 7.12 0.34
CA ILE A 89 -7.87 5.83 -0.33
C ILE A 89 -6.41 5.36 -0.20
N PRO A 90 -5.37 6.20 -0.44
CA PRO A 90 -3.98 5.75 -0.37
C PRO A 90 -3.48 5.37 1.04
N LEU A 91 -4.18 5.83 2.08
CA LEU A 91 -3.87 5.50 3.48
C LEU A 91 -4.51 4.18 3.92
N MET A 92 -5.46 3.64 3.14
CA MET A 92 -6.01 2.32 3.39
C MET A 92 -4.93 1.25 3.22
N PRO A 93 -4.87 0.24 4.11
CA PRO A 93 -3.94 -0.87 3.97
C PRO A 93 -4.35 -1.71 2.76
N CYS A 94 -3.60 -1.61 1.66
CA CYS A 94 -3.85 -2.41 0.45
C CYS A 94 -3.23 -3.81 0.55
N SER A 95 -3.80 -4.80 -0.14
CA SER A 95 -3.29 -6.19 -0.17
C SER A 95 -1.81 -6.30 -0.52
N ALA A 96 -1.30 -5.43 -1.40
CA ALA A 96 0.11 -5.37 -1.78
C ALA A 96 1.07 -4.95 -0.64
N ARG A 97 0.57 -4.45 0.50
CA ARG A 97 1.39 -4.16 1.69
C ARG A 97 1.59 -5.39 2.58
N LEU A 98 0.78 -6.44 2.40
CA LEU A 98 0.85 -7.66 3.22
C LEU A 98 2.26 -8.26 3.25
N PRO A 99 2.95 -8.51 2.12
CA PRO A 99 4.27 -9.16 2.14
C PRO A 99 5.31 -8.36 2.92
N VAL A 100 5.27 -7.04 2.81
CA VAL A 100 6.19 -6.15 3.52
C VAL A 100 5.91 -6.18 5.02
N TYR A 101 4.64 -6.08 5.41
CA TYR A 101 4.29 -6.16 6.82
C TYR A 101 4.61 -7.54 7.40
N THR A 102 4.36 -8.64 6.68
CA THR A 102 4.63 -9.99 7.19
C THR A 102 6.11 -10.20 7.36
N LEU A 103 6.93 -9.74 6.42
CA LEU A 103 8.39 -9.78 6.52
C LEU A 103 8.88 -9.03 7.77
N LEU A 104 8.47 -7.76 7.92
CA LEU A 104 8.95 -6.92 9.01
C LEU A 104 8.45 -7.40 10.38
N ILE A 105 7.20 -7.84 10.47
CA ILE A 105 6.66 -8.39 11.71
C ILE A 105 7.34 -9.71 12.06
N ALA A 106 7.60 -10.58 11.08
CA ALA A 106 8.33 -11.83 11.32
C ALA A 106 9.79 -11.57 11.74
N ALA A 107 10.42 -10.54 11.18
CA ALA A 107 11.79 -10.15 11.53
C ALA A 107 11.89 -9.53 12.93
N PHE A 108 11.02 -8.58 13.28
CA PHE A 108 11.20 -7.74 14.47
C PHE A 108 10.35 -8.13 15.68
N ILE A 109 9.27 -8.90 15.49
CA ILE A 109 8.33 -9.23 16.57
C ILE A 109 8.46 -10.71 16.95
N PRO A 110 8.80 -11.02 18.21
CA PRO A 110 8.98 -12.40 18.64
C PRO A 110 7.67 -13.20 18.51
N SER A 111 7.80 -14.48 18.17
CA SER A 111 6.70 -15.44 17.98
C SER A 111 5.98 -15.85 19.27
N GLY A 112 6.19 -15.13 20.38
CA GLY A 112 5.56 -15.42 21.66
C GLY A 112 4.03 -15.41 21.57
N THR A 113 3.40 -16.35 22.27
CA THR A 113 1.96 -16.37 22.45
C THR A 113 1.62 -15.77 23.81
N THR A 114 0.66 -14.85 23.84
CA THR A 114 0.05 -14.37 25.08
C THR A 114 -1.38 -14.88 25.16
N LEU A 115 -1.97 -14.90 26.36
CA LEU A 115 -3.29 -15.49 26.61
C LEU A 115 -3.37 -16.99 26.23
N GLY A 116 -2.55 -17.82 26.89
CA GLY A 116 -2.76 -19.29 26.89
C GLY A 116 -2.79 -19.96 25.51
N GLY A 117 -2.09 -19.40 24.51
CA GLY A 117 -1.99 -19.96 23.15
C GLY A 117 -2.97 -19.39 22.12
N LEU A 118 -3.87 -18.46 22.48
CA LEU A 118 -4.92 -17.96 21.57
C LEU A 118 -4.50 -16.72 20.76
N VAL A 119 -3.59 -15.88 21.26
CA VAL A 119 -3.19 -14.63 20.58
C VAL A 119 -1.66 -14.52 20.47
N GLY A 120 -1.14 -14.65 19.24
CA GLY A 120 0.27 -14.40 18.94
C GLY A 120 0.57 -12.90 18.80
N TRP A 121 1.74 -12.46 19.28
CA TRP A 121 2.19 -11.06 19.15
C TRP A 121 2.21 -10.57 17.70
N GLN A 122 2.58 -11.44 16.76
CA GLN A 122 2.63 -11.12 15.32
C GLN A 122 1.23 -10.82 14.75
N GLY A 123 0.21 -11.59 15.15
CA GLY A 123 -1.17 -11.37 14.73
C GLY A 123 -1.76 -10.09 15.32
N LEU A 124 -1.44 -9.80 16.59
CA LEU A 124 -1.84 -8.55 17.23
C LEU A 124 -1.19 -7.33 16.56
N ALA A 125 0.10 -7.43 16.24
CA ALA A 125 0.81 -6.36 15.52
C ALA A 125 0.22 -6.11 14.12
N MET A 126 -0.14 -7.17 13.38
CA MET A 126 -0.89 -7.06 12.12
C MET A 126 -2.22 -6.35 12.30
N PHE A 127 -2.99 -6.71 13.32
CA PHE A 127 -4.27 -6.07 13.58
C PHE A 127 -4.09 -4.57 13.90
N VAL A 128 -3.12 -4.24 14.75
CA VAL A 128 -2.82 -2.86 15.16
C VAL A 128 -2.40 -2.01 13.97
N ILE A 129 -1.50 -2.49 13.10
CA ILE A 129 -1.02 -1.68 11.96
C ILE A 129 -2.11 -1.46 10.90
N TYR A 130 -2.97 -2.46 10.68
CA TYR A 130 -4.12 -2.33 9.78
C TYR A 130 -5.12 -1.29 10.29
N PHE A 131 -5.44 -1.37 11.58
CA PHE A 131 -6.34 -0.41 12.21
C PHE A 131 -5.71 0.99 12.24
N PHE A 132 -4.42 1.08 12.51
CA PHE A 132 -3.67 2.34 12.50
C PHE A 132 -3.70 3.02 11.13
N GLY A 133 -3.46 2.29 10.03
CA GLY A 133 -3.55 2.85 8.68
C GLY A 133 -4.97 3.36 8.35
N MET A 134 -5.99 2.54 8.64
CA MET A 134 -7.39 2.94 8.43
C MET A 134 -7.78 4.17 9.26
N PHE A 135 -7.38 4.21 10.53
CA PHE A 135 -7.66 5.31 11.43
C PHE A 135 -6.91 6.58 11.01
N CYS A 136 -5.65 6.48 10.60
CA CYS A 136 -4.87 7.59 10.06
C CYS A 136 -5.55 8.19 8.81
N GLY A 137 -6.03 7.34 7.90
CA GLY A 137 -6.83 7.74 6.73
C GLY A 137 -8.06 8.59 7.08
N LEU A 138 -8.84 8.11 8.05
CA LEU A 138 -10.02 8.82 8.55
C LEU A 138 -9.63 10.12 9.25
N LEU A 139 -8.57 10.12 10.05
CA LEU A 139 -8.09 11.29 10.80
C LEU A 139 -7.61 12.40 9.86
N VAL A 140 -6.78 12.08 8.87
CA VAL A 140 -6.33 13.06 7.85
C VAL A 140 -7.53 13.69 7.15
N THR A 141 -8.51 12.86 6.78
CA THR A 141 -9.74 13.35 6.14
C THR A 141 -10.54 14.26 7.06
N ALA A 142 -10.62 13.94 8.36
CA ALA A 142 -11.28 14.75 9.38
C ALA A 142 -10.61 16.11 9.58
N VAL A 143 -9.28 16.13 9.64
CA VAL A 143 -8.49 17.35 9.82
C VAL A 143 -8.69 18.25 8.60
N VAL A 144 -8.52 17.72 7.40
CA VAL A 144 -8.70 18.48 6.15
C VAL A 144 -10.15 18.97 6.01
N SER A 145 -11.13 18.14 6.36
CA SER A 145 -12.54 18.51 6.26
C SER A 145 -12.93 19.63 7.24
N ARG A 146 -12.33 19.68 8.43
CA ARG A 146 -12.55 20.75 9.43
C ARG A 146 -11.80 22.05 9.12
N THR A 147 -10.60 21.97 8.56
CA THR A 147 -9.78 23.17 8.26
C THR A 147 -10.23 23.89 6.99
N SER A 148 -10.86 23.19 6.05
CA SER A 148 -11.29 23.80 4.78
C SER A 148 -12.58 24.61 4.94
N LYS A 149 -12.45 25.94 4.83
CA LYS A 149 -13.48 26.97 5.06
C LYS A 149 -14.57 27.08 3.97
N ASP A 150 -14.54 26.26 2.93
CA ASP A 150 -15.44 26.44 1.79
C ASP A 150 -16.88 26.02 2.08
N HIS A 151 -17.77 27.01 2.00
CA HIS A 151 -19.21 26.98 2.23
C HIS A 151 -19.96 26.44 0.99
N TYR A 152 -19.61 25.26 0.47
CA TYR A 152 -20.40 24.64 -0.60
C TYR A 152 -21.53 23.81 0.02
N THR A 153 -22.77 24.15 -0.31
CA THR A 153 -24.00 23.46 0.11
C THR A 153 -23.90 21.99 -0.30
N ASP A 154 -23.58 21.12 0.65
CA ASP A 154 -23.59 19.69 0.42
C ASP A 154 -24.99 19.27 -0.02
N LEU A 155 -25.09 18.67 -1.21
CA LEU A 155 -26.33 18.07 -1.69
C LEU A 155 -26.84 17.08 -0.62
N PRO A 156 -28.15 17.07 -0.30
CA PRO A 156 -28.71 16.14 0.65
C PRO A 156 -28.34 14.71 0.23
N PHE A 157 -27.89 13.89 1.18
CA PHE A 157 -27.61 12.49 0.93
C PHE A 157 -28.93 11.76 0.64
N VAL A 158 -29.31 11.72 -0.63
CA VAL A 158 -30.42 10.94 -1.14
C VAL A 158 -29.83 9.73 -1.84
N LEU A 159 -30.11 8.55 -1.30
CA LEU A 159 -29.76 7.28 -1.92
C LEU A 159 -31.05 6.48 -2.06
N GLU A 160 -31.48 6.26 -3.30
CA GLU A 160 -32.55 5.30 -3.57
C GLU A 160 -32.05 3.91 -3.19
N LEU A 161 -32.75 3.24 -2.27
CA LEU A 161 -32.38 1.89 -1.85
C LEU A 161 -32.72 0.90 -2.98
N PRO A 162 -31.73 0.26 -3.62
CA PRO A 162 -32.03 -0.75 -4.64
C PRO A 162 -32.65 -1.99 -3.98
N PRO A 163 -33.61 -2.65 -4.64
CA PRO A 163 -34.09 -3.95 -4.21
C PRO A 163 -32.97 -4.98 -4.34
N TYR A 164 -33.01 -5.99 -3.49
CA TYR A 164 -32.04 -7.08 -3.53
C TYR A 164 -32.20 -7.86 -4.84
N ARG A 165 -31.13 -8.01 -5.61
CA ARG A 165 -31.14 -8.70 -6.90
C ARG A 165 -30.11 -9.82 -6.89
N VAL A 166 -30.43 -10.93 -7.56
CA VAL A 166 -29.43 -11.95 -7.81
C VAL A 166 -28.45 -11.43 -8.86
N PRO A 167 -27.14 -11.39 -8.58
CA PRO A 167 -26.17 -10.79 -9.47
C PRO A 167 -25.99 -11.67 -10.72
N GLY A 168 -25.87 -11.04 -11.89
CA GLY A 168 -25.65 -11.75 -13.15
C GLY A 168 -24.22 -12.28 -13.21
N LEU A 169 -24.06 -13.61 -13.19
CA LEU A 169 -22.73 -14.25 -13.18
C LEU A 169 -21.90 -13.92 -14.44
N GLN A 170 -22.52 -13.85 -15.62
CA GLN A 170 -21.83 -13.57 -16.89
C GLN A 170 -21.18 -12.17 -16.93
N PRO A 171 -21.89 -11.07 -16.64
CA PRO A 171 -21.28 -9.74 -16.52
C PRO A 171 -20.13 -9.69 -15.51
N LEU A 172 -20.32 -10.34 -14.36
CA LEU A 172 -19.34 -10.44 -13.28
C LEU A 172 -18.03 -11.07 -13.72
N LEU A 173 -18.11 -12.26 -14.34
CA LEU A 173 -16.96 -12.98 -14.89
C LEU A 173 -16.26 -12.16 -15.98
N ARG A 174 -17.02 -11.51 -16.86
CA ARG A 174 -16.47 -10.67 -17.94
C ARG A 174 -15.75 -9.44 -17.39
N ASN A 175 -16.31 -8.79 -16.37
CA ASN A 175 -15.72 -7.63 -15.71
C ASN A 175 -14.44 -8.01 -14.95
N ALA A 176 -14.48 -9.09 -14.17
CA ALA A 176 -13.30 -9.61 -13.48
C ALA A 176 -12.18 -9.95 -14.48
N TRP A 177 -12.50 -10.64 -15.58
CA TRP A 177 -11.54 -10.97 -16.63
C TRP A 177 -10.95 -9.73 -17.31
N ASN A 178 -11.79 -8.75 -17.68
CA ASN A 178 -11.34 -7.52 -18.32
C ASN A 178 -10.42 -6.70 -17.39
N ARG A 179 -10.71 -6.66 -16.09
CA ARG A 179 -9.88 -5.98 -15.09
C ARG A 179 -8.53 -6.69 -14.91
N SER A 180 -8.52 -8.02 -14.81
CA SER A 180 -7.28 -8.81 -14.78
C SER A 180 -6.44 -8.62 -16.05
N LYS A 181 -7.06 -8.62 -17.24
CA LYS A 181 -6.36 -8.33 -18.51
C LYS A 181 -5.79 -6.92 -18.53
N HIS A 182 -6.52 -5.94 -18.01
CA HIS A 182 -6.04 -4.56 -17.92
C HIS A 182 -4.82 -4.44 -16.99
N PHE A 183 -4.83 -5.15 -15.86
CA PHE A 183 -3.69 -5.24 -14.95
C PHE A 183 -2.45 -5.83 -15.66
N VAL A 184 -2.58 -6.97 -16.33
CA VAL A 184 -1.48 -7.61 -17.07
C VAL A 184 -0.89 -6.69 -18.14
N THR A 185 -1.75 -6.03 -18.93
CA THR A 185 -1.31 -5.24 -20.08
C THR A 185 -0.78 -3.84 -19.72
N LYS A 186 -1.26 -3.23 -18.64
CA LYS A 186 -0.85 -1.89 -18.21
C LYS A 186 0.15 -1.91 -17.06
N ALA A 187 -0.16 -2.61 -15.97
CA ALA A 187 0.73 -2.68 -14.81
C ALA A 187 1.95 -3.57 -15.10
N GLY A 188 1.76 -4.69 -15.80
CA GLY A 188 2.84 -5.61 -16.15
C GLY A 188 3.97 -4.96 -16.95
N LYS A 189 3.65 -4.04 -17.88
CA LYS A 189 4.68 -3.28 -18.64
C LYS A 189 5.53 -2.39 -17.74
N ILE A 190 4.90 -1.71 -16.77
CA ILE A 190 5.59 -0.82 -15.84
C ILE A 190 6.48 -1.64 -14.91
N ILE A 191 5.95 -2.71 -14.32
CA ILE A 191 6.69 -3.58 -13.40
C ILE A 191 7.88 -4.22 -14.11
N PHE A 192 7.68 -4.80 -15.30
CA PHE A 192 8.77 -5.38 -16.08
C PHE A 192 9.88 -4.36 -16.38
N THR A 193 9.50 -3.13 -16.77
CA THR A 193 10.47 -2.05 -17.04
C THR A 193 11.25 -1.68 -15.77
N VAL A 194 10.57 -1.57 -14.63
CA VAL A 194 11.19 -1.25 -13.33
C VAL A 194 12.14 -2.36 -12.90
N THR A 195 11.71 -3.63 -12.93
CA THR A 195 12.55 -4.78 -12.55
C THR A 195 13.79 -4.86 -13.44
N LEU A 196 13.64 -4.61 -14.75
CA LEU A 196 14.77 -4.57 -15.68
C LEU A 196 15.74 -3.42 -15.37
N VAL A 197 15.23 -2.23 -15.02
CA VAL A 197 16.06 -1.09 -14.62
C VAL A 197 16.80 -1.37 -13.31
N VAL A 198 16.12 -1.90 -12.30
CA VAL A 198 16.73 -2.27 -11.01
C VAL A 198 17.80 -3.34 -11.21
N TRP A 199 17.53 -4.35 -12.03
CA TRP A 199 18.50 -5.37 -12.39
C TRP A 199 19.73 -4.78 -13.09
N CYS A 200 19.54 -3.91 -14.09
CA CYS A 200 20.65 -3.21 -14.76
C CYS A 200 21.48 -2.36 -13.79
N LEU A 201 20.83 -1.62 -12.88
CA LEU A 201 21.51 -0.80 -11.87
C LEU A 201 22.28 -1.64 -10.84
N GLY A 202 21.77 -2.82 -10.48
CA GLY A 202 22.47 -3.76 -9.59
C GLY A 202 23.60 -4.52 -10.27
N TYR A 203 23.48 -4.77 -11.58
CA TYR A 203 24.45 -5.56 -12.35
C TYR A 203 25.70 -4.75 -12.74
N PHE A 204 25.58 -3.46 -13.08
CA PHE A 204 26.71 -2.62 -13.46
C PHE A 204 27.25 -1.77 -12.29
N PRO A 205 28.58 -1.56 -12.16
CA PRO A 205 29.70 -2.05 -13.00
C PRO A 205 30.29 -3.42 -12.60
N ASN A 206 29.84 -4.02 -11.49
CA ASN A 206 30.53 -5.15 -10.85
C ASN A 206 30.01 -6.56 -11.19
N TYR A 207 29.24 -6.71 -12.28
CA TYR A 207 28.64 -7.97 -12.74
C TYR A 207 27.89 -8.77 -11.66
N GLY A 208 27.42 -8.11 -10.59
CA GLY A 208 26.73 -8.72 -9.45
C GLY A 208 27.63 -9.30 -8.34
N ALA A 209 28.94 -9.10 -8.36
CA ALA A 209 29.86 -9.63 -7.33
C ALA A 209 29.79 -8.88 -5.98
N ASP A 210 29.56 -7.56 -6.02
CA ASP A 210 29.33 -6.73 -4.84
C ASP A 210 28.26 -5.67 -5.15
N LEU A 211 27.06 -5.85 -4.57
CA LEU A 211 25.96 -4.92 -4.75
C LEU A 211 26.23 -3.55 -4.09
N GLY A 212 27.14 -3.45 -3.11
CA GLY A 212 27.49 -2.19 -2.46
C GLY A 212 28.24 -1.21 -3.36
N ALA A 213 28.97 -1.72 -4.36
CA ALA A 213 29.69 -0.94 -5.36
C ALA A 213 28.93 -0.77 -6.69
N SER A 214 27.75 -1.38 -6.81
CA SER A 214 26.86 -1.23 -7.97
C SER A 214 26.30 0.19 -8.08
N TRP A 215 25.79 0.59 -9.26
CA TRP A 215 25.06 1.86 -9.40
C TRP A 215 23.85 1.94 -8.46
N LEU A 216 23.21 0.80 -8.21
CA LEU A 216 22.13 0.67 -7.24
C LEU A 216 22.63 0.95 -5.81
N GLY A 217 23.82 0.46 -5.43
CA GLY A 217 24.48 0.78 -4.17
C GLY A 217 24.88 2.26 -4.06
N GLN A 218 25.34 2.88 -5.15
CA GLN A 218 25.64 4.31 -5.19
C GLN A 218 24.40 5.18 -4.96
N ILE A 219 23.28 4.85 -5.62
CA ILE A 219 21.98 5.49 -5.38
C ILE A 219 21.56 5.28 -3.92
N GLY A 220 21.77 4.08 -3.38
CA GLY A 220 21.53 3.76 -1.98
C GLY A 220 22.26 4.67 -1.02
N ARG A 221 23.56 4.93 -1.24
CA ARG A 221 24.37 5.83 -0.39
C ARG A 221 23.96 7.29 -0.50
N VAL A 222 23.40 7.72 -1.64
CA VAL A 222 22.84 9.07 -1.79
C VAL A 222 21.54 9.20 -1.00
N ILE A 223 20.76 8.12 -0.89
CA ILE A 223 19.49 8.06 -0.17
C ILE A 223 19.69 7.79 1.32
N GLU A 224 20.76 7.09 1.69
CA GLU A 224 21.15 6.77 3.07
C GLU A 224 21.06 7.94 4.06
N PRO A 225 21.59 9.15 3.81
CA PRO A 225 21.50 10.25 4.78
C PRO A 225 20.06 10.64 5.12
N LEU A 226 19.09 10.37 4.23
CA LEU A 226 17.69 10.61 4.51
C LEU A 226 17.14 9.59 5.52
N PHE A 227 17.59 8.34 5.48
CA PHE A 227 17.06 7.26 6.32
C PHE A 227 17.98 6.86 7.48
N ALA A 228 19.21 7.36 7.53
CA ALA A 228 20.14 7.19 8.65
C ALA A 228 19.56 7.60 10.02
N PRO A 229 18.74 8.68 10.15
CA PRO A 229 18.08 9.02 11.41
C PRO A 229 17.09 7.97 11.93
N LEU A 230 16.68 7.02 11.08
CA LEU A 230 15.80 5.91 11.43
C LEU A 230 16.59 4.62 11.75
N GLY A 231 17.93 4.68 11.74
CA GLY A 231 18.79 3.51 11.92
C GLY A 231 18.74 2.53 10.73
N LEU A 232 18.51 3.04 9.52
CA LEU A 232 18.38 2.23 8.30
C LEU A 232 19.63 2.36 7.42
N ASP A 233 20.19 1.21 7.04
CA ASP A 233 21.30 1.15 6.07
C ASP A 233 20.86 1.51 4.64
N TRP A 234 21.85 1.78 3.79
CA TRP A 234 21.66 1.99 2.34
C TRP A 234 20.83 0.89 1.66
N ARG A 235 20.92 -0.36 2.14
CA ARG A 235 20.16 -1.52 1.59
C ARG A 235 18.65 -1.30 1.70
N TYR A 236 18.18 -0.87 2.88
CA TYR A 236 16.79 -0.54 3.13
C TYR A 236 16.39 0.75 2.41
N GLY A 237 17.29 1.73 2.33
CA GLY A 237 17.08 2.95 1.55
C GLY A 237 16.79 2.66 0.06
N VAL A 238 17.54 1.74 -0.55
CA VAL A 238 17.28 1.31 -1.92
C VAL A 238 15.97 0.54 -2.02
N ALA A 239 15.70 -0.40 -1.11
CA ALA A 239 14.45 -1.17 -1.13
C ALA A 239 13.22 -0.26 -0.98
N ILE A 240 13.29 0.77 -0.12
CA ILE A 240 12.25 1.80 0.00
C ILE A 240 12.10 2.59 -1.30
N PHE A 241 13.21 2.95 -1.95
CA PHE A 241 13.19 3.67 -3.22
C PHE A 241 12.54 2.85 -4.35
N THR A 242 12.92 1.58 -4.49
CA THR A 242 12.32 0.69 -5.49
C THR A 242 10.84 0.41 -5.19
N SER A 243 10.47 0.37 -3.90
CA SER A 243 9.08 0.23 -3.46
C SER A 243 8.17 1.37 -3.93
N PHE A 244 8.70 2.59 -4.13
CA PHE A 244 7.91 3.70 -4.71
C PHE A 244 7.45 3.42 -6.13
N LEU A 245 8.27 2.71 -6.92
CA LEU A 245 7.95 2.32 -8.29
C LEU A 245 6.89 1.21 -8.30
N ALA A 246 7.09 0.18 -7.47
CA ALA A 246 6.14 -0.92 -7.26
C ALA A 246 6.31 -1.46 -5.82
N ARG A 247 5.24 -1.44 -5.02
CA ARG A 247 5.31 -1.74 -3.57
C ARG A 247 5.73 -3.18 -3.31
N GLU A 248 5.23 -4.07 -4.14
CA GLU A 248 5.51 -5.51 -4.14
C GLU A 248 6.98 -5.84 -4.38
N VAL A 249 7.74 -4.94 -5.00
CA VAL A 249 9.16 -5.16 -5.33
C VAL A 249 10.07 -4.96 -4.11
N PHE A 250 9.54 -4.51 -2.96
CA PHE A 250 10.33 -4.30 -1.75
C PHE A 250 11.00 -5.59 -1.25
N VAL A 251 10.22 -6.67 -1.08
CA VAL A 251 10.73 -7.96 -0.56
C VAL A 251 11.72 -8.58 -1.55
N GLY A 252 11.35 -8.63 -2.83
CA GLY A 252 12.26 -9.07 -3.89
C GLY A 252 13.56 -8.26 -3.96
N THR A 253 13.52 -6.92 -3.88
CA THR A 253 14.74 -6.08 -3.88
C THR A 253 15.61 -6.42 -2.68
N LEU A 254 15.01 -6.52 -1.49
CA LEU A 254 15.75 -6.82 -0.27
C LEU A 254 16.37 -8.23 -0.35
N GLY A 255 15.62 -9.22 -0.82
CA GLY A 255 16.11 -10.58 -1.09
C GLY A 255 17.31 -10.59 -2.04
N THR A 256 17.22 -9.88 -3.17
CA THR A 256 18.34 -9.79 -4.13
C THR A 256 19.57 -9.12 -3.53
N ILE A 257 19.40 -8.12 -2.66
CA ILE A 257 20.52 -7.43 -1.98
C ILE A 257 21.20 -8.33 -0.95
N PHE A 258 20.43 -9.14 -0.24
CA PHE A 258 20.97 -10.12 0.70
C PHE A 258 21.44 -11.42 0.04
N GLY A 259 21.33 -11.54 -1.29
CA GLY A 259 21.75 -12.74 -2.04
C GLY A 259 20.82 -13.94 -1.85
N ILE A 260 19.57 -13.71 -1.46
CA ILE A 260 18.56 -14.73 -1.20
C ILE A 260 17.63 -14.82 -2.42
N GLU A 261 17.66 -15.95 -3.12
CA GLU A 261 16.76 -16.23 -4.23
C GLU A 261 15.34 -16.57 -3.74
N ASN A 262 14.32 -16.12 -4.48
CA ASN A 262 12.89 -16.40 -4.21
C ASN A 262 12.37 -15.99 -2.83
N ALA A 263 12.88 -14.88 -2.27
CA ALA A 263 12.44 -14.34 -0.98
C ALA A 263 10.94 -13.97 -0.92
N ASP A 264 10.28 -13.77 -2.07
CA ASP A 264 8.84 -13.49 -2.16
C ASP A 264 7.98 -14.74 -1.84
N GLU A 265 8.51 -15.95 -2.09
CA GLU A 265 7.82 -17.22 -1.81
C GLU A 265 8.20 -17.80 -0.45
N ASN A 266 9.48 -17.69 -0.06
CA ASN A 266 9.96 -18.13 1.25
C ASN A 266 10.74 -17.02 1.96
N MET A 267 10.10 -16.39 2.95
CA MET A 267 10.65 -15.25 3.70
C MET A 267 11.56 -15.68 4.86
N THR A 268 11.60 -16.96 5.25
CA THR A 268 12.37 -17.40 6.44
C THR A 268 13.88 -17.10 6.38
N PRO A 269 14.62 -17.37 5.28
CA PRO A 269 16.04 -17.03 5.22
C PRO A 269 16.27 -15.51 5.29
N LEU A 270 15.36 -14.73 4.71
CA LEU A 270 15.44 -13.27 4.73
C LEU A 270 15.16 -12.71 6.12
N VAL A 271 14.22 -13.31 6.85
CA VAL A 271 13.91 -12.98 8.24
C VAL A 271 15.12 -13.24 9.16
N GLU A 272 15.77 -14.40 9.03
CA GLU A 272 16.98 -14.73 9.81
C GLU A 272 18.16 -13.80 9.50
N GLN A 273 18.32 -13.42 8.22
CA GLN A 273 19.35 -12.46 7.81
C GLN A 273 19.09 -11.06 8.38
N ILE A 274 17.82 -10.63 8.47
CA ILE A 274 17.46 -9.35 9.08
C ILE A 274 17.67 -9.41 10.60
N GLN A 275 17.32 -10.53 11.25
CA GLN A 275 17.53 -10.72 12.69
C GLN A 275 19.01 -10.77 13.10
N SER A 276 19.88 -11.25 12.20
CA SER A 276 21.32 -11.27 12.41
C SER A 276 22.02 -9.95 12.03
N SER A 277 21.30 -9.02 11.39
CA SER A 277 21.80 -7.67 11.12
C SER A 277 21.67 -6.76 12.35
N ASP A 278 22.53 -5.74 12.49
CA ASP A 278 22.56 -4.78 13.61
C ASP A 278 21.33 -3.83 13.69
N MET A 279 20.19 -4.22 13.09
CA MET A 279 18.96 -3.43 13.14
C MET A 279 18.30 -3.50 14.52
N THR A 280 18.14 -2.34 15.14
CA THR A 280 17.35 -2.19 16.37
C THR A 280 15.86 -2.46 16.12
N ILE A 281 15.15 -3.02 17.10
CA ILE A 281 13.68 -3.22 17.02
C ILE A 281 12.97 -1.89 16.72
N GLY A 282 13.47 -0.77 17.25
CA GLY A 282 12.95 0.57 16.99
C GLY A 282 12.95 0.95 15.51
N SER A 283 14.01 0.60 14.76
CA SER A 283 14.08 0.83 13.31
C SER A 283 13.04 0.02 12.54
N GLY A 284 12.78 -1.22 12.96
CA GLY A 284 11.75 -2.08 12.37
C GLY A 284 10.32 -1.54 12.56
N VAL A 285 10.00 -1.07 13.77
CA VAL A 285 8.68 -0.47 14.06
C VAL A 285 8.51 0.87 13.35
N ALA A 286 9.57 1.68 13.27
CA ALA A 286 9.55 2.93 12.50
C ALA A 286 9.29 2.67 11.01
N LEU A 287 9.91 1.63 10.44
CA LEU A 287 9.72 1.25 9.05
C LEU A 287 8.29 0.71 8.81
N LEU A 288 7.71 -0.05 9.74
CA LEU A 288 6.30 -0.44 9.69
C LEU A 288 5.36 0.77 9.60
N VAL A 289 5.56 1.78 10.47
CA VAL A 289 4.75 3.01 10.47
C VAL A 289 4.96 3.81 9.18
N PHE A 290 6.19 3.87 8.69
CA PHE A 290 6.50 4.50 7.40
C PHE A 290 5.69 3.86 6.26
N PHE A 291 5.69 2.53 6.15
CA PHE A 291 4.93 1.81 5.11
C PHE A 291 3.40 1.92 5.30
N ALA A 292 2.92 2.10 6.53
CA ALA A 292 1.50 2.32 6.79
C ALA A 292 0.97 3.64 6.21
N ILE A 293 1.77 4.71 6.29
CA ILE A 293 1.35 6.05 5.90
C ILE A 293 1.83 6.40 4.47
N ALA A 294 3.01 5.93 4.07
CA ALA A 294 3.65 6.38 2.83
C ALA A 294 2.85 6.00 1.57
N LEU A 295 2.74 6.97 0.67
CA LEU A 295 2.10 6.81 -0.63
C LEU A 295 3.12 6.27 -1.65
N GLN A 296 3.34 4.97 -1.64
CA GLN A 296 4.42 4.32 -2.40
C GLN A 296 3.98 3.74 -3.76
N CYS A 297 3.08 4.37 -4.52
CA CYS A 297 2.64 3.74 -5.78
C CYS A 297 2.46 4.75 -6.91
N VAL A 298 3.38 4.72 -7.88
CA VAL A 298 3.34 5.57 -9.08
C VAL A 298 2.03 5.40 -9.85
N SER A 299 1.52 4.18 -9.96
CA SER A 299 0.25 3.92 -10.67
C SER A 299 -0.94 4.59 -9.98
N THR A 300 -0.97 4.60 -8.63
CA THR A 300 -1.96 5.35 -7.85
C THR A 300 -1.84 6.85 -8.09
N MET A 301 -0.62 7.41 -8.11
CA MET A 301 -0.41 8.83 -8.39
C MET A 301 -0.85 9.23 -9.80
N ALA A 302 -0.55 8.42 -10.80
CA ALA A 302 -0.93 8.67 -12.19
C ALA A 302 -2.45 8.70 -12.36
N ILE A 303 -3.16 7.77 -11.72
CA ILE A 303 -4.62 7.71 -11.78
C ILE A 303 -5.24 8.83 -10.95
N LEU A 304 -4.69 9.12 -9.77
CA LEU A 304 -5.10 10.26 -8.96
C LEU A 304 -4.96 11.58 -9.73
N ALA A 305 -3.84 11.81 -10.42
CA ALA A 305 -3.63 13.00 -11.24
C ALA A 305 -4.66 13.10 -12.37
N LYS A 306 -4.96 11.97 -13.03
CA LYS A 306 -5.96 11.90 -14.11
C LYS A 306 -7.38 12.15 -13.60
N GLU A 307 -7.75 11.59 -12.45
CA GLU A 307 -9.11 11.66 -11.89
C GLU A 307 -9.39 12.97 -11.15
N SER A 308 -8.38 13.56 -10.50
CA SER A 308 -8.51 14.87 -9.87
C SER A 308 -8.42 16.04 -10.85
N GLY A 309 -7.98 15.79 -12.10
CA GLY A 309 -7.77 16.83 -13.11
C GLY A 309 -6.56 17.75 -12.82
N SER A 310 -5.75 17.44 -11.79
CA SER A 310 -4.60 18.24 -11.39
C SER A 310 -3.41 17.38 -10.99
N GLY A 311 -2.37 17.35 -11.84
CA GLY A 311 -1.10 16.69 -11.51
C GLY A 311 -0.39 17.32 -10.31
N SER A 312 -0.55 18.63 -10.11
CA SER A 312 0.00 19.33 -8.95
C SER A 312 -0.57 18.80 -7.64
N LEU A 313 -1.86 18.42 -7.62
CA LEU A 313 -2.50 17.85 -6.44
C LEU A 313 -1.91 16.48 -6.08
N ALA A 314 -1.67 15.62 -7.07
CA ALA A 314 -1.05 14.31 -6.83
C ALA A 314 0.37 14.44 -6.26
N ILE A 315 1.17 15.38 -6.79
CA ILE A 315 2.54 15.64 -6.29
C ILE A 315 2.51 16.23 -4.88
N LYS A 316 1.62 17.20 -4.60
CA LYS A 316 1.46 17.76 -3.25
C LYS A 316 1.04 16.70 -2.24
N MET A 317 0.12 15.80 -2.62
CA MET A 317 -0.28 14.67 -1.78
C MET A 317 0.87 13.71 -1.53
N PHE A 318 1.64 13.35 -2.57
CA PHE A 318 2.81 12.50 -2.43
C PHE A 318 3.82 13.09 -1.43
N ALA A 319 4.20 14.35 -1.63
CA ALA A 319 5.14 15.04 -0.75
C ALA A 319 4.60 15.16 0.69
N ALA A 320 3.32 15.50 0.86
CA ALA A 320 2.69 15.61 2.17
C ALA A 320 2.67 14.26 2.90
N TYR A 321 2.25 13.17 2.25
CA TYR A 321 2.23 11.86 2.89
C TYR A 321 3.62 11.31 3.14
N PHE A 322 4.58 11.57 2.26
CA PHE A 322 5.97 11.20 2.50
C PHE A 322 6.52 11.90 3.74
N LEU A 323 6.28 13.21 3.87
CA LEU A 323 6.72 14.00 5.02
C LEU A 323 6.03 13.56 6.32
N ILE A 324 4.72 13.32 6.29
CA ILE A 324 3.98 12.81 7.46
C ILE A 324 4.49 11.42 7.85
N ALA A 325 4.68 10.52 6.88
CA ALA A 325 5.22 9.18 7.14
C ALA A 325 6.62 9.23 7.74
N TYR A 326 7.48 10.09 7.21
CA TYR A 326 8.85 10.27 7.68
C TYR A 326 8.89 10.81 9.12
N ILE A 327 8.13 11.87 9.42
CA ILE A 327 8.04 12.45 10.77
C ILE A 327 7.46 11.43 11.75
N ALA A 328 6.41 10.71 11.37
CA ALA A 328 5.81 9.68 12.22
C ALA A 328 6.79 8.53 12.50
N ALA A 329 7.53 8.07 11.49
CA ALA A 329 8.56 7.04 11.65
C ALA A 329 9.68 7.52 12.57
N LEU A 330 10.14 8.76 12.41
CA LEU A 330 11.20 9.33 13.24
C LEU A 330 10.76 9.49 14.70
N ALA A 331 9.53 9.95 14.94
CA ALA A 331 8.95 10.02 16.27
C ALA A 331 8.85 8.63 16.92
N VAL A 332 8.45 7.61 16.17
CA VAL A 332 8.37 6.23 16.65
C VAL A 332 9.76 5.66 16.95
N TYR A 333 10.76 5.94 16.12
CA TYR A 333 12.14 5.53 16.35
C TYR A 333 12.70 6.14 17.64
N GLN A 334 12.50 7.44 17.85
CA GLN A 334 12.94 8.12 19.08
C GLN A 334 12.19 7.62 20.32
N LEU A 335 10.88 7.39 20.22
CA LEU A 335 10.09 6.83 21.32
C LEU A 335 10.52 5.40 21.66
N ALA A 336 10.82 4.58 20.65
CA ALA A 336 11.32 3.23 20.85
C ALA A 336 12.72 3.26 21.51
N GLY A 337 13.59 4.19 21.10
CA GLY A 337 14.90 4.40 21.74
C GLY A 337 14.84 4.95 23.17
N LEU A 338 13.72 5.54 23.59
CA LEU A 338 13.48 5.95 24.99
C LEU A 338 12.91 4.83 25.86
N LEU A 339 12.32 3.80 25.24
CA LEU A 339 11.69 2.67 25.93
C LEU A 339 12.64 1.47 26.12
N VAL A 340 13.77 1.46 25.39
CA VAL A 340 14.87 0.50 25.50
C VAL A 340 15.94 1.08 26.40
#